data_AF-A0A9D4UYB6-F1
#
_entry.id   AF-A0A9D4UYB6-F1
#
_cell.length_a   1.000
_cell.length_b   1.000
_cell.length_c   1.000
_cell.angle_alpha   90.00
_cell.angle_beta   90.00
_cell.angle_gamma   90.00
#
_symmetry.space_group_name_H-M   'P 1'
#
loop_
_entity.id
_entity.type
_entity.pdbx_description
1 polymer ?
#
loop_
_entity_poly.entity_id
_entity_poly.type
_entity_poly.pdbx_seq_one_letter_code
_entity_poly.pdbx_strand_id
1 'polypeptide(L)'
;MLDEEKHVLSFRVVGGEHRLRNYRSTTSLHELQAGSPSPCSRVAGAEVGHESSSGSTLVVESYVVDVPDGNSRDETLTFVDTVVKCNLQSLASLSERLAPSDPPCMTPSNATSPSTSLSDCHVRVD
;
A
#
# COMPACT_ATOMS: atom_id res chain seq x y z
N MET A 1 -5.89 -16.14 14.08
CA MET A 1 -7.19 -15.50 14.34
C MET A 1 -7.27 -14.32 13.40
N LEU A 2 -8.37 -14.21 12.66
CA LEU A 2 -8.64 -13.10 11.74
C LEU A 2 -9.93 -12.42 12.22
N ASP A 3 -9.89 -11.12 12.41
CA ASP A 3 -11.03 -10.27 12.75
C ASP A 3 -11.17 -9.25 11.62
N GLU A 4 -12.07 -9.52 10.68
CA GLU A 4 -12.26 -8.70 9.48
C GLU A 4 -12.88 -7.34 9.80
N GLU A 5 -13.80 -7.28 10.77
CA GLU A 5 -14.46 -6.03 11.19
C GLU A 5 -13.46 -5.04 11.79
N LYS A 6 -12.49 -5.53 12.57
CA LYS A 6 -11.43 -4.69 13.15
C LYS A 6 -10.20 -4.58 12.25
N HIS A 7 -10.19 -5.23 11.10
CA HIS A 7 -9.02 -5.37 10.23
C HIS A 7 -7.76 -5.83 10.98
N VAL A 8 -7.91 -6.88 11.82
CA VAL A 8 -6.83 -7.46 12.63
C VAL A 8 -6.53 -8.89 12.19
N LEU A 9 -5.27 -9.15 11.87
CA LEU A 9 -4.74 -10.49 11.62
C LEU A 9 -3.72 -10.85 12.71
N SER A 10 -3.88 -12.00 13.36
CA SER A 10 -2.89 -12.53 14.30
C SER A 10 -2.56 -14.00 14.01
N PHE A 11 -1.27 -14.32 14.01
CA PHE A 11 -0.77 -15.68 13.86
C PHE A 11 0.37 -15.99 14.82
N ARG A 12 0.64 -17.29 15.01
CA ARG A 12 1.75 -17.78 15.82
C ARG A 12 2.48 -18.89 15.06
N VAL A 13 3.77 -19.01 15.29
CA VAL A 13 4.54 -20.15 14.79
C VAL A 13 4.48 -21.26 15.83
N VAL A 14 3.95 -22.43 15.44
CA VAL A 14 3.69 -23.56 16.36
C VAL A 14 4.82 -24.59 16.41
N GLY A 15 5.78 -24.50 15.50
CA GLY A 15 6.95 -25.39 15.46
C GLY A 15 7.70 -25.30 14.14
N GLY A 16 8.83 -26.02 14.08
CA GLY A 16 9.77 -26.02 12.96
C GLY A 16 11.20 -25.76 13.43
N GLU A 17 12.16 -26.03 12.54
CA GLU A 17 13.57 -25.74 12.80
C GLU A 17 13.87 -24.28 12.42
N HIS A 18 13.50 -23.36 13.30
CA HIS A 18 13.68 -21.92 13.08
C HIS A 18 14.08 -21.20 14.38
N ARG A 19 14.66 -20.01 14.23
CA ARG A 19 15.12 -19.18 15.37
C ARG A 19 13.98 -18.47 16.12
N LEU A 20 12.77 -18.47 15.56
CA LEU A 20 11.58 -17.75 16.05
C LEU A 20 10.75 -18.51 17.11
N ARG A 21 11.37 -18.93 18.21
CA ARG A 21 10.67 -19.65 19.30
C ARG A 21 9.55 -18.79 19.89
N ASN A 22 8.37 -19.41 20.07
CA ASN A 22 7.15 -18.78 20.58
C ASN A 22 6.74 -17.48 19.87
N TYR A 23 7.09 -17.35 18.58
CA TYR A 23 6.74 -16.16 17.80
C TYR A 23 5.23 -15.99 17.66
N ARG A 24 4.77 -14.77 17.91
CA ARG A 24 3.38 -14.33 17.74
C ARG A 24 3.41 -12.95 17.09
N SER A 25 2.70 -12.78 15.98
CA SER A 25 2.51 -11.48 15.33
C SER A 25 1.03 -11.09 15.30
N THR A 26 0.80 -9.79 15.37
CA THR A 26 -0.49 -9.14 15.16
C THR A 26 -0.31 -7.95 14.23
N THR A 27 -0.99 -7.98 13.09
CA THR A 27 -1.08 -6.91 12.11
C THR A 27 -2.46 -6.27 12.19
N SER A 28 -2.52 -4.94 12.25
CA SER A 28 -3.76 -4.15 12.32
C SER A 28 -3.72 -3.00 11.32
N LEU A 29 -4.84 -2.76 10.63
CA LEU A 29 -5.01 -1.69 9.65
C LEU A 29 -5.91 -0.58 10.23
N HIS A 30 -5.54 0.68 9.96
CA HIS A 30 -6.30 1.85 10.40
C HIS A 30 -6.46 2.84 9.26
N GLU A 31 -7.68 3.30 9.03
CA GLU A 31 -7.96 4.38 8.08
C GLU A 31 -7.53 5.73 8.66
N LEU A 32 -6.74 6.48 7.90
CA LEU A 32 -6.37 7.86 8.19
C LEU A 32 -7.19 8.78 7.29
N GLN A 33 -8.05 9.59 7.92
CA GLN A 33 -8.83 10.60 7.21
C GLN A 33 -7.94 11.78 6.78
N ALA A 34 -8.24 12.33 5.60
CA ALA A 34 -7.53 13.43 4.94
C ALA A 34 -7.48 14.76 5.74
N GLY A 35 -8.20 14.85 6.87
CA GLY A 35 -8.17 16.00 7.79
C GLY A 35 -7.34 15.79 9.06
N SER A 36 -6.78 14.59 9.29
CA SER A 36 -5.90 14.35 10.44
C SER A 36 -4.47 14.78 10.08
N PRO A 37 -3.74 15.47 10.98
CA PRO A 37 -2.35 15.83 10.72
C PRO A 37 -1.54 14.55 10.63
N SER A 38 -1.26 14.10 9.41
CA SER A 38 -0.32 13.01 9.21
C SER A 38 1.07 13.48 9.68
N PRO A 39 1.85 12.63 10.36
CA PRO A 39 3.19 13.00 10.84
C PRO A 39 4.17 13.35 9.71
N CYS A 40 3.77 13.13 8.45
CA CYS A 40 4.49 13.53 7.23
C CYS A 40 3.84 14.70 6.47
N SER A 41 2.77 15.34 6.97
CA SER A 41 2.16 16.54 6.36
C SER A 41 2.93 17.81 6.74
N ARG A 42 4.21 17.88 6.38
CA ARG A 42 4.88 19.17 6.23
C ARG A 42 5.44 19.27 4.81
N VAL A 43 4.75 20.15 4.08
CA VAL A 43 5.10 20.75 2.79
C VAL A 43 4.64 19.96 1.56
N ALA A 44 3.38 20.19 1.18
CA ALA A 44 3.04 20.59 -0.18
C ALA A 44 1.76 21.43 -0.11
N GLY A 45 1.87 22.73 -0.35
CA GLY A 45 0.71 23.55 -0.62
C GLY A 45 0.12 23.12 -1.96
N ALA A 46 -1.12 22.65 -1.95
CA ALA A 46 -1.92 22.44 -3.14
C ALA A 46 -3.40 22.61 -2.79
N GLU A 47 -3.88 23.83 -3.02
CA GLU A 47 -5.11 24.21 -3.75
C GLU A 47 -6.34 23.27 -3.71
N VAL A 48 -7.47 23.92 -3.42
CA VAL A 48 -8.84 23.40 -3.34
C VAL A 48 -9.35 23.02 -4.73
N GLY A 49 -9.66 21.75 -4.95
CA GLY A 49 -10.38 21.29 -6.16
C GLY A 49 -10.32 19.77 -6.34
N HIS A 50 -11.49 19.11 -6.26
CA HIS A 50 -11.72 17.66 -6.30
C HIS A 50 -11.33 16.87 -5.03
N GLU A 51 -12.33 16.62 -4.19
CA GLU A 51 -12.31 15.60 -3.15
C GLU A 51 -12.39 14.18 -3.73
N SER A 52 -11.30 13.77 -4.37
CA SER A 52 -10.94 12.35 -4.38
C SER A 52 -10.42 12.03 -2.99
N SER A 53 -11.25 11.34 -2.20
CA SER A 53 -10.88 10.75 -0.92
C SER A 53 -9.74 9.75 -1.12
N SER A 54 -8.49 10.23 -1.20
CA SER A 54 -7.32 9.37 -1.09
C SER A 54 -7.14 9.02 0.38
N GLY A 55 -7.97 8.07 0.84
CA GLY A 55 -7.82 7.49 2.16
C GLY A 55 -6.43 6.88 2.27
N SER A 56 -5.67 7.29 3.29
CA SER A 56 -4.40 6.63 3.59
C SER A 56 -4.65 5.53 4.63
N THR A 57 -3.92 4.42 4.53
CA THR A 57 -4.02 3.31 5.49
C THR A 57 -2.75 3.21 6.30
N LEU A 58 -2.86 3.29 7.62
CA LEU A 58 -1.78 3.00 8.54
C LEU A 58 -1.79 1.51 8.89
N VAL A 59 -0.69 0.82 8.59
CA VAL A 59 -0.47 -0.57 8.97
C VAL A 59 0.47 -0.62 10.16
N VAL A 60 0.07 -1.34 11.22
CA VAL A 60 0.91 -1.59 12.38
C VAL A 60 1.07 -3.10 12.54
N GLU A 61 2.31 -3.58 12.58
CA GLU A 61 2.64 -4.95 12.96
C GLU A 61 3.39 -4.96 14.29
N SER A 62 2.91 -5.78 15.22
CA SER A 62 3.52 -6.00 16.53
C SER A 62 3.82 -7.47 16.71
N TYR A 63 4.95 -7.77 17.35
CA TYR A 63 5.38 -9.15 17.55
C TYR A 63 5.92 -9.40 18.96
N VAL A 64 5.88 -10.67 19.36
CA VAL A 64 6.56 -11.20 20.53
C VAL A 64 7.34 -12.42 20.09
N VAL A 65 8.59 -12.54 20.53
CA VAL A 65 9.49 -13.65 20.19
C VAL A 65 10.43 -13.90 21.36
N ASP A 66 10.79 -15.16 21.58
CA ASP A 66 11.83 -15.51 22.55
C ASP A 66 13.22 -15.29 21.95
N VAL A 67 14.18 -14.91 22.80
CA VAL A 67 15.59 -14.88 22.41
C VAL A 67 16.16 -16.29 22.56
N PRO A 68 16.58 -16.96 21.47
CA PRO A 68 17.11 -18.31 21.56
C PRO A 68 18.48 -18.33 22.26
N ASP A 69 18.82 -19.47 22.85
CA ASP A 69 20.10 -19.65 23.54
C ASP A 69 21.27 -19.36 22.60
N GLY A 70 22.24 -18.59 23.08
CA GLY A 70 23.41 -18.19 22.29
C GLY A 70 23.20 -16.97 21.40
N ASN A 71 21.99 -16.40 21.35
CA ASN A 71 21.75 -15.10 20.71
C ASN A 71 21.66 -13.97 21.73
N SER A 72 22.12 -12.80 21.32
CA SER A 72 21.74 -11.56 21.99
C SER A 72 20.31 -11.14 21.63
N ARG A 73 19.71 -10.33 22.50
CA ARG A 73 18.40 -9.69 22.25
C ARG A 73 18.46 -8.83 20.98
N ASP A 74 19.54 -8.08 20.81
CA ASP A 74 19.72 -7.15 19.69
C ASP A 74 19.78 -7.86 18.34
N GLU A 75 20.52 -8.98 18.25
CA GLU A 75 20.55 -9.80 17.03
C GLU A 75 19.18 -10.38 16.69
N THR A 76 18.44 -10.82 17.71
CA THR A 76 17.10 -11.41 17.53
C THR A 76 16.11 -10.34 17.05
N LEU A 77 16.12 -9.16 17.67
CA LEU A 77 15.29 -8.03 17.27
C LEU A 77 15.66 -7.54 15.87
N THR A 78 16.95 -7.36 15.58
CA THR A 78 17.42 -6.94 14.25
C THR A 78 16.94 -7.88 13.16
N PHE A 79 17.01 -9.20 13.40
CA PHE A 79 16.48 -10.19 12.46
C PHE A 79 14.98 -10.05 12.25
N VAL A 80 14.20 -10.01 13.33
CA VAL A 80 12.74 -9.96 13.26
C VAL A 80 12.24 -8.63 12.70
N ASP A 81 12.82 -7.51 13.13
CA ASP A 81 12.53 -6.17 12.61
C ASP A 81 12.80 -6.08 11.11
N THR A 82 13.88 -6.70 10.63
CA THR A 82 14.17 -6.74 9.19
C THR A 82 13.07 -7.47 8.44
N VAL A 83 12.65 -8.64 8.93
CA VAL A 83 11.57 -9.42 8.30
C VAL A 83 10.25 -8.66 8.29
N VAL A 84 9.84 -8.12 9.44
CA VAL A 84 8.60 -7.34 9.59
C VAL A 84 8.62 -6.11 8.68
N LYS A 85 9.74 -5.39 8.67
CA LYS A 85 9.92 -4.21 7.80
C LYS A 85 9.81 -4.58 6.32
N CYS A 86 10.44 -5.66 5.89
CA CYS A 86 10.33 -6.14 4.51
C CYS A 86 8.88 -6.51 4.15
N ASN A 87 8.17 -7.19 5.06
CA ASN A 87 6.77 -7.55 4.85
C ASN A 87 5.89 -6.30 4.68
N LEU A 88 6.02 -5.32 5.57
CA LEU A 88 5.24 -4.08 5.51
C LEU A 88 5.57 -3.24 4.27
N GLN A 89 6.84 -3.17 3.87
CA GLN A 89 7.26 -2.48 2.64
C GLN A 89 6.68 -3.16 1.40
N SER A 90 6.73 -4.48 1.35
CA SER A 90 6.14 -5.23 0.23
C SER A 90 4.63 -5.07 0.20
N LEU A 91 3.96 -5.08 1.37
CA LEU A 91 2.52 -4.88 1.47
C LEU A 91 2.13 -3.49 0.97
N ALA A 92 2.86 -2.43 1.37
CA ALA A 92 2.61 -1.07 0.91
C ALA A 92 2.73 -0.97 -0.62
N SER A 93 3.86 -1.44 -1.17
CA SER A 93 4.09 -1.40 -2.62
C SER A 93 3.04 -2.18 -3.43
N LEU A 94 2.61 -3.35 -2.93
CA LEU A 94 1.56 -4.13 -3.58
C LEU A 94 0.20 -3.44 -3.48
N SER A 95 -0.13 -2.87 -2.33
CA SER A 95 -1.43 -2.20 -2.10
C SER A 95 -1.57 -0.93 -2.94
N GLU A 96 -0.51 -0.13 -3.05
CA GLU A 96 -0.48 1.07 -3.90
C GLU A 96 -0.68 0.75 -5.38
N ARG A 97 -0.14 -0.39 -5.86
CA ARG A 97 -0.33 -0.85 -7.24
C ARG A 97 -1.74 -1.38 -7.51
N LEU A 98 -2.44 -1.83 -6.46
CA LEU A 98 -3.82 -2.32 -6.54
C LEU A 98 -4.82 -1.18 -6.38
N ALA A 99 -4.40 -0.04 -5.82
CA ALA A 99 -5.23 1.13 -5.72
C ALA A 99 -5.66 1.58 -7.12
N PRO A 100 -6.94 1.93 -7.31
CA PRO A 100 -7.43 2.39 -8.60
C PRO A 100 -6.61 3.60 -9.04
N SER A 101 -5.90 3.48 -10.16
CA SER A 101 -5.32 4.64 -10.83
C SER A 101 -6.47 5.51 -11.31
N ASP A 102 -6.55 6.75 -10.81
CA ASP A 102 -7.50 7.73 -11.34
C ASP A 102 -7.39 7.73 -12.88
N PRO A 103 -8.51 7.56 -13.61
CA PRO A 103 -8.47 7.64 -15.06
C PRO A 103 -7.92 9.03 -15.44
N PRO A 104 -7.00 9.12 -16.43
CA PRO A 104 -6.53 10.42 -16.88
C PRO A 104 -7.76 11.22 -17.31
N CYS A 105 -7.96 12.37 -16.65
CA CYS A 105 -9.01 13.33 -16.94
C CYS A 105 -9.09 13.53 -18.45
N MET A 106 -10.10 12.95 -19.09
CA MET A 106 -10.47 13.29 -20.46
C MET A 106 -10.97 14.73 -20.39
N THR A 107 -10.06 15.67 -20.60
CA THR A 107 -10.45 17.06 -20.81
C THR A 107 -11.44 17.07 -21.97
N PRO A 108 -12.57 17.80 -21.87
CA PRO A 108 -13.44 17.99 -23.01
C PRO A 108 -12.65 18.83 -24.03
N SER A 109 -12.00 18.13 -24.96
CA SER A 109 -11.40 18.77 -26.12
C SER A 109 -12.55 19.36 -26.91
N ASN A 110 -12.62 20.70 -26.89
CA ASN A 110 -13.49 21.51 -27.72
C ASN A 110 -13.17 21.21 -29.20
N ALA A 111 -13.81 20.20 -29.75
CA ALA A 111 -13.74 19.91 -31.18
C ALA A 111 -14.82 20.73 -31.88
N THR A 112 -14.43 21.94 -32.26
CA THR A 112 -15.02 22.67 -33.39
C THR A 112 -15.16 21.68 -34.56
N SER A 113 -16.38 21.55 -35.08
CA SER A 113 -16.74 20.74 -36.24
C SER A 113 -15.78 20.96 -37.41
N PRO A 114 -15.26 19.92 -38.08
CA PRO A 114 -14.79 20.05 -39.44
C PRO A 114 -15.94 19.75 -40.39
N SER A 115 -16.25 20.76 -41.21
CA SER A 115 -17.03 20.65 -42.43
C SER A 115 -16.52 19.51 -43.33
N THR A 116 -17.47 18.83 -43.95
CA THR A 116 -17.38 17.93 -45.10
C THR A 116 -16.24 18.21 -46.10
N SER A 117 -15.48 17.16 -46.44
CA SER A 117 -15.19 16.84 -47.84
C SER A 117 -14.80 15.36 -47.98
N LEU A 118 -15.62 14.63 -48.74
CA LEU A 118 -15.36 13.27 -49.21
C LEU A 118 -14.20 13.31 -50.23
N SER A 119 -13.09 12.63 -49.97
CA SER A 119 -12.10 12.35 -51.01
C SER A 119 -11.38 11.02 -50.74
N ASP A 120 -11.88 9.98 -51.40
CA ASP A 120 -11.18 8.89 -52.08
C ASP A 120 -9.98 8.22 -51.36
N CYS A 121 -10.23 7.10 -50.68
CA CYS A 121 -9.19 6.16 -50.27
C CYS A 121 -8.86 5.20 -51.42
N HIS A 122 -7.80 5.50 -52.18
CA HIS A 122 -7.18 4.53 -53.07
C HIS A 122 -6.15 3.70 -52.28
N VAL A 123 -6.43 2.39 -52.14
CA VAL A 123 -5.49 1.39 -51.61
C VAL A 123 -4.34 1.24 -52.60
N ARG A 124 -3.09 1.37 -52.14
CA ARG A 124 -1.92 0.87 -52.85
C ARG A 124 -1.35 -0.33 -52.11
N VAL A 125 -1.30 -1.44 -52.83
CA VAL A 125 -0.56 -2.65 -52.50
C VAL A 125 0.75 -2.55 -53.27
N ASP A 126 1.88 -2.53 -52.57
CA ASP A 126 3.14 -3.18 -52.95
C ASP A 126 4.04 -3.26 -51.71
#